data_AF-A0A849QDI8-F1
#
_entry.id   AF-A0A849QDI8-F1
#
_cell.length_a   1.000
_cell.length_b   1.000
_cell.length_c   1.000
_cell.angle_alpha   90.00
_cell.angle_beta   90.00
_cell.angle_gamma   90.00
#
_symmetry.space_group_name_H-M   'P 1'
#
loop_
_entity.id
_entity.type
_entity.pdbx_description
1 polymer ?
#
loop_
_entity_poly.entity_id
_entity_poly.type
_entity_poly.pdbx_seq_one_letter_code
_entity_poly.pdbx_strand_id
1 'polypeptide(L)'
;MQVIEVNPMPTLNDVTRNALTVNQYIDRMPAGYRGGFVRQRDDYELDMDVVEKLRIYTNDHEIVALFANWCGDSRRAIPVLAHLEDKIGLKVRALGGMTKPSWEEKRKHPSMN
;
A
#
# COMPACT_ATOMS: atom_id res chain seq x y z
N MET A 1 -23.50 -27.45 -22.83
CA MET A 1 -23.55 -26.02 -22.46
C MET A 1 -22.78 -25.87 -21.16
N GLN A 2 -21.53 -25.42 -21.21
CA GLN A 2 -20.74 -25.15 -20.00
C GLN A 2 -21.16 -23.78 -19.45
N VAL A 3 -21.71 -23.78 -18.24
CA VAL A 3 -21.97 -22.55 -17.49
C VAL A 3 -20.61 -22.03 -17.06
N ILE A 4 -20.20 -20.89 -17.60
CA ILE A 4 -18.98 -20.21 -17.15
C ILE A 4 -19.35 -19.59 -15.80
N GLU A 5 -18.90 -20.23 -14.72
CA GLU A 5 -18.99 -19.67 -13.39
C GLU A 5 -18.14 -18.41 -13.36
N VAL A 6 -18.78 -17.24 -13.45
CA VAL A 6 -18.11 -15.96 -13.27
C VAL A 6 -17.62 -15.94 -11.83
N ASN A 7 -16.29 -15.94 -11.64
CA ASN A 7 -15.68 -15.77 -10.32
C ASN A 7 -16.34 -14.54 -9.65
N PRO A 8 -16.95 -14.70 -8.46
CA PRO A 8 -17.57 -13.58 -7.79
C PRO A 8 -16.54 -12.47 -7.58
N MET A 9 -16.99 -11.21 -7.75
CA MET A 9 -16.18 -10.03 -7.50
C MET A 9 -15.48 -10.15 -6.13
N PRO A 10 -14.15 -9.96 -6.04
CA PRO A 10 -13.44 -10.09 -4.78
C PRO A 10 -14.04 -9.17 -3.71
N THR A 11 -14.28 -9.72 -2.52
CA THR A 11 -14.69 -8.95 -1.34
C THR A 11 -13.49 -8.27 -0.69
N LEU A 12 -13.75 -7.32 0.21
CA LEU A 12 -12.69 -6.69 1.01
C LEU A 12 -11.90 -7.74 1.81
N ASN A 13 -12.60 -8.72 2.39
CA ASN A 13 -11.96 -9.79 3.15
C ASN A 13 -11.05 -10.66 2.26
N ASP A 14 -11.40 -10.88 1.00
CA ASP A 14 -10.56 -11.66 0.08
C ASP A 14 -9.20 -10.98 -0.15
N VAL A 15 -9.18 -9.64 -0.19
CA VAL A 15 -7.94 -8.88 -0.40
C VAL A 15 -7.17 -8.59 0.90
N THR A 16 -7.85 -8.54 2.06
CA THR A 16 -7.19 -8.18 3.33
C THR A 16 -6.80 -9.36 4.22
N ARG A 17 -7.43 -10.55 4.08
CA ARG A 17 -7.27 -11.68 5.03
C ARG A 17 -5.83 -12.07 5.35
N ASN A 18 -4.93 -11.93 4.38
CA ASN A 18 -3.52 -12.30 4.48
C ASN A 18 -2.60 -11.09 4.31
N ALA A 19 -3.17 -9.88 4.23
CA ALA A 19 -2.41 -8.67 4.03
C ALA A 19 -1.74 -8.23 5.33
N LEU A 20 -0.45 -7.91 5.23
CA LEU A 20 0.30 -7.32 6.33
C LEU A 20 -0.25 -5.93 6.66
N THR A 21 -0.06 -5.51 7.91
CA THR A 21 -0.18 -4.08 8.22
C THR A 21 0.88 -3.30 7.47
N VAL A 22 0.70 -1.99 7.30
CA VAL A 22 1.66 -1.19 6.54
C VAL A 22 3.06 -1.19 7.18
N ASN A 23 3.14 -1.11 8.51
CA ASN A 23 4.43 -1.19 9.21
C ASN A 23 5.10 -2.56 9.02
N GLN A 24 4.34 -3.64 9.20
CA GLN A 24 4.84 -5.00 8.98
C GLN A 24 5.33 -5.20 7.55
N TYR A 25 4.65 -4.61 6.56
CA TYR A 25 5.06 -4.71 5.16
C TYR A 25 6.37 -3.98 4.92
N ILE A 26 6.53 -2.73 5.40
CA ILE A 26 7.78 -1.96 5.23
C ILE A 26 8.96 -2.74 5.81
N ASP A 27 8.81 -3.32 7.01
CA ASP A 27 9.90 -4.04 7.67
C ASP A 27 10.29 -5.33 6.91
N ARG A 28 9.29 -6.01 6.32
CA ARG A 28 9.48 -7.28 5.60
C ARG A 28 9.77 -7.11 4.10
N MET A 29 9.72 -5.89 3.58
CA MET A 29 9.90 -5.68 2.14
C MET A 29 11.32 -6.03 1.68
N PRO A 30 11.51 -6.39 0.38
CA PRO A 30 12.83 -6.72 -0.15
C PRO A 30 13.85 -5.60 0.08
N ALA A 31 15.06 -5.98 0.50
CA ALA A 31 16.11 -5.03 0.92
C ALA A 31 16.42 -3.96 -0.13
N GLY A 32 16.35 -4.30 -1.43
CA GLY A 32 16.60 -3.37 -2.54
C GLY A 32 15.62 -2.19 -2.61
N TYR A 33 14.45 -2.29 -1.98
CA TYR A 33 13.47 -1.19 -1.90
C TYR A 33 13.36 -0.60 -0.49
N ARG A 34 13.60 -1.42 0.54
CA ARG A 34 13.33 -1.10 1.95
C ARG A 34 13.95 0.20 2.44
N GLY A 35 15.23 0.42 2.14
CA GLY A 35 15.97 1.57 2.69
C GLY A 35 15.32 2.91 2.34
N GLY A 36 14.69 3.04 1.18
CA GLY A 36 14.00 4.27 0.79
C GLY A 36 12.70 4.53 1.56
N PHE A 37 11.96 3.48 1.90
CA PHE A 37 10.72 3.60 2.67
C PHE A 37 11.00 3.83 4.15
N VAL A 38 11.99 3.11 4.71
CA VAL A 38 12.41 3.28 6.10
C VAL A 38 12.91 4.70 6.35
N ARG A 39 13.83 5.23 5.51
CA ARG A 39 14.28 6.62 5.66
C ARG A 39 13.13 7.61 5.60
N GLN A 40 12.23 7.47 4.63
CA GLN A 40 11.08 8.36 4.53
C GLN A 40 10.12 8.24 5.73
N ARG A 41 9.97 7.05 6.32
CA ARG A 41 9.21 6.86 7.56
C ARG A 41 9.91 7.60 8.69
N ASP A 42 11.19 7.35 8.89
CA ASP A 42 11.93 7.89 10.03
C ASP A 42 12.10 9.43 9.96
N ASP A 43 12.22 9.99 8.74
CA ASP A 43 12.41 11.43 8.50
C ASP A 43 11.09 12.23 8.43
N TYR A 44 9.94 11.58 8.23
CA TYR A 44 8.66 12.27 8.08
C TYR A 44 7.99 12.53 9.43
N GLU A 45 7.66 13.79 9.68
CA GLU A 45 6.88 14.21 10.86
C GLU A 45 5.44 14.52 10.47
N LEU A 46 4.50 13.98 11.25
CA LEU A 46 3.09 14.28 11.06
C LEU A 46 2.73 15.68 11.59
N ASP A 47 1.91 16.40 10.83
CA ASP A 47 1.19 17.55 11.35
C ASP A 47 0.05 17.08 12.27
N MET A 48 0.22 17.29 13.57
CA MET A 48 -0.73 16.80 14.57
C MET A 48 -2.11 17.47 14.49
N ASP A 49 -2.21 18.69 13.98
CA ASP A 49 -3.51 19.36 13.80
C ASP A 49 -4.33 18.70 12.68
N VAL A 50 -3.63 18.16 11.68
CA VAL A 50 -4.26 17.37 10.60
C VAL A 50 -4.59 15.97 11.10
N VAL A 51 -3.69 15.34 11.85
CA VAL A 51 -3.89 13.99 12.41
C VAL A 51 -5.15 13.93 13.28
N GLU A 52 -5.38 14.95 14.12
CA GLU A 52 -6.55 14.94 15.00
C GLU A 52 -7.85 15.06 14.21
N LYS A 53 -7.86 15.80 13.10
CA LYS A 53 -8.99 15.85 12.17
C LYS A 53 -9.23 14.51 11.47
N LEU A 54 -8.19 13.70 11.27
CA LEU A 54 -8.28 12.37 10.66
C LEU A 54 -8.72 11.28 11.64
N ARG A 55 -8.54 11.50 12.96
CA ARG A 55 -8.85 10.49 14.00
C ARG A 55 -10.29 10.01 13.96
N ILE A 56 -11.24 10.85 13.56
CA ILE A 56 -12.66 10.47 13.47
C ILE A 56 -12.91 9.31 12.49
N TYR A 57 -12.03 9.06 11.53
CA TYR A 57 -12.21 8.03 10.51
C TYR A 57 -11.65 6.66 10.90
N THR A 58 -10.88 6.55 11.99
CA THR A 58 -10.09 5.35 12.31
C THR A 58 -10.91 4.13 12.68
N ASN A 59 -12.14 4.33 13.18
CA ASN A 59 -13.00 3.23 13.62
C ASN A 59 -13.81 2.62 12.47
N ASP A 60 -14.20 3.45 11.49
CA ASP A 60 -15.16 3.07 10.45
C ASP A 60 -14.51 2.73 9.11
N HIS A 61 -13.23 3.11 8.92
CA HIS A 61 -12.54 2.95 7.65
C HIS A 61 -11.27 2.10 7.78
N GLU A 62 -11.01 1.30 6.75
CA GLU A 62 -9.76 0.58 6.54
C GLU A 62 -9.22 0.97 5.16
N ILE A 63 -7.92 1.28 5.09
CA ILE A 63 -7.24 1.58 3.83
C ILE A 63 -6.55 0.31 3.35
N VAL A 64 -6.84 -0.11 2.13
CA VAL A 64 -6.09 -1.15 1.44
C VAL A 64 -5.21 -0.49 0.38
N ALA A 65 -3.91 -0.44 0.64
CA ALA A 65 -2.93 0.18 -0.24
C ALA A 65 -2.33 -0.87 -1.19
N LEU A 66 -2.68 -0.79 -2.46
CA LEU A 66 -2.04 -1.55 -3.53
C LEU A 66 -0.96 -0.69 -4.18
N PHE A 67 0.28 -1.18 -4.23
CA PHE A 67 1.39 -0.36 -4.73
C PHE A 67 2.58 -1.16 -5.27
N ALA A 68 3.44 -0.44 -5.98
CA ALA A 68 4.71 -0.95 -6.48
C ALA A 68 5.87 -0.49 -5.62
N ASN A 69 6.74 -1.42 -5.20
CA ASN A 69 7.90 -1.10 -4.35
C ASN A 69 8.91 -0.17 -5.05
N TRP A 70 8.91 -0.15 -6.39
CA TRP A 70 9.78 0.70 -7.20
C TRP A 70 9.20 2.10 -7.46
N CYS A 71 7.92 2.33 -7.14
CA CYS A 71 7.24 3.60 -7.40
C CYS A 71 7.70 4.70 -6.44
N GLY A 72 8.03 5.87 -6.99
CA GLY A 72 8.45 7.03 -6.22
C GLY A 72 7.32 7.60 -5.34
N ASP A 73 6.09 7.64 -5.84
CA ASP A 73 4.93 8.10 -5.07
C ASP A 73 4.64 7.19 -3.89
N SER A 74 4.71 5.87 -4.10
CA SER A 74 4.53 4.90 -3.01
C SER A 74 5.59 5.07 -1.92
N ARG A 75 6.84 5.36 -2.30
CA ARG A 75 7.91 5.62 -1.33
C ARG A 75 7.61 6.84 -0.46
N ARG A 76 6.88 7.84 -0.97
CA ARG A 76 6.48 9.03 -0.20
C ARG A 76 5.21 8.81 0.62
N ALA A 77 4.20 8.17 0.05
CA ALA A 77 2.88 8.07 0.66
C ALA A 77 2.75 6.93 1.68
N ILE A 78 3.31 5.76 1.39
CA ILE A 78 3.17 4.57 2.26
C ILE A 78 3.76 4.81 3.66
N PRO A 79 4.92 5.47 3.84
CA PRO A 79 5.43 5.80 5.16
C PRO A 79 4.53 6.73 5.99
N VAL A 80 3.80 7.65 5.34
CA VAL A 80 2.82 8.49 6.04
C VAL A 80 1.69 7.64 6.60
N LEU A 81 1.20 6.65 5.83
CA LEU A 81 0.18 5.73 6.31
C LEU A 81 0.68 4.88 7.49
N ALA A 82 1.96 4.52 7.52
CA ALA A 82 2.57 3.83 8.65
C ALA A 82 2.55 4.67 9.93
N HIS A 83 2.85 5.97 9.83
CA HIS A 83 2.71 6.87 10.97
C HIS A 83 1.27 7.02 11.43
N LEU A 84 0.30 7.09 10.52
CA LEU A 84 -1.13 7.17 10.89
C LEU A 84 -1.61 5.88 11.56
N GLU A 85 -1.14 4.72 11.11
CA GLU A 85 -1.38 3.44 11.79
C GLU A 85 -0.88 3.49 13.24
N ASP A 86 0.35 3.95 13.48
CA ASP A 86 0.95 3.99 14.82
C ASP A 86 0.35 5.07 15.72
N LYS A 87 0.04 6.25 15.19
CA LYS A 87 -0.37 7.42 16.00
C LYS A 87 -1.86 7.44 16.32
N ILE A 88 -2.70 7.00 15.40
CA ILE A 88 -4.16 7.07 15.56
C ILE A 88 -4.87 5.74 15.39
N GLY A 89 -4.12 4.64 15.16
CA GLY A 89 -4.72 3.32 15.00
C GLY A 89 -5.47 3.15 13.69
N LEU A 90 -5.17 3.96 12.67
CA LEU A 90 -5.78 3.82 11.35
C LEU A 90 -5.43 2.44 10.78
N LYS A 91 -6.44 1.64 10.43
CA LYS A 91 -6.22 0.30 9.87
C LYS A 91 -5.72 0.43 8.44
N VAL A 92 -4.49 0.01 8.17
CA VAL A 92 -3.90 0.02 6.83
C VAL A 92 -3.37 -1.35 6.46
N ARG A 93 -3.86 -1.90 5.35
CA ARG A 93 -3.38 -3.14 4.74
C ARG A 93 -2.51 -2.84 3.55
N ALA A 94 -1.29 -3.38 3.54
CA ALA A 94 -0.33 -3.16 2.49
C ALA A 94 -0.20 -4.37 1.57
N LEU A 95 -0.55 -4.15 0.31
CA LEU A 95 -0.42 -5.10 -0.79
C LEU A 95 0.59 -4.53 -1.79
N GLY A 96 1.85 -4.53 -1.40
CA GLY A 96 2.94 -4.12 -2.27
C GLY A 96 3.48 -5.28 -3.12
N GLY A 97 4.64 -5.05 -3.76
CA GLY A 97 5.36 -6.12 -4.47
C GLY A 97 5.03 -6.22 -5.96
N MET A 98 4.28 -5.26 -6.52
CA MET A 98 4.10 -5.19 -7.96
C MET A 98 5.47 -5.12 -8.67
N THR A 99 5.67 -6.05 -9.60
CA THR A 99 6.92 -6.14 -10.37
C THR A 99 6.93 -5.04 -11.42
N LYS A 100 8.11 -4.44 -11.64
CA LYS A 100 8.28 -3.45 -12.70
C LYS A 100 8.19 -4.19 -14.05
N PRO A 101 7.32 -3.76 -14.98
CA PRO A 101 7.33 -4.36 -16.30
C PRO A 101 8.70 -4.15 -16.94
N SER A 102 9.19 -5.20 -17.59
CA SER A 102 10.41 -5.19 -18.39
C SER A 102 10.29 -4.18 -19.55
N TRP A 103 11.43 -3.77 -20.09
CA TRP A 103 11.47 -2.90 -21.26
C TRP A 103 10.76 -3.52 -22.48
N GLU A 104 10.82 -4.83 -22.62
CA GLU A 104 10.17 -5.55 -23.73
C GLU A 104 8.65 -5.51 -23.62
N GLU A 105 8.10 -5.65 -22.40
CA GLU A 105 6.66 -5.54 -22.14
C GLU A 105 6.15 -4.12 -22.43
N LYS A 106 6.92 -3.09 -22.07
CA LYS A 106 6.60 -1.69 -22.39
C LYS A 106 6.51 -1.42 -23.90
N ARG A 107 7.34 -2.08 -24.71
CA ARG A 107 7.28 -1.94 -26.18
C ARG A 107 6.04 -2.58 -26.79
N LYS A 108 5.49 -3.62 -26.17
CA LYS A 108 4.28 -4.32 -26.67
C LYS A 108 2.99 -3.54 -26.36
N HIS A 109 3.02 -2.70 -25.32
CA HIS A 109 1.87 -1.90 -24.88
C HIS A 109 2.29 -0.43 -24.69
N PRO A 110 2.39 0.35 -25.79
CA PRO A 110 2.90 1.73 -25.77
C PRO A 110 2.03 2.73 -24.98
N SER A 111 0.83 2.34 -24.54
CA SER A 111 -0.04 3.15 -23.67
C SER A 111 0.38 3.16 -22.20
N MET A 112 1.44 2.44 -21.80
CA MET A 112 1.97 2.40 -20.42
C MET A 112 3.12 3.39 -20.17
N ASN A 113 3.18 4.48 -20.93
CA ASN A 113 4.14 5.58 -20.73
C ASN A 113 3.55 6.69 -19.86
#